data_AF-A0A7W7B2D4-F1
#
_entry.id   AF-A0A7W7B2D4-F1
#
_cell.length_a   1.000
_cell.length_b   1.000
_cell.length_c   1.000
_cell.angle_alpha   90.00
_cell.angle_beta   90.00
_cell.angle_gamma   90.00
#
_symmetry.space_group_name_H-M   'P 1'
#
loop_
_entity.id
_entity.type
_entity.pdbx_description
1 polymer ?
#
loop_
_entity_poly.entity_id
_entity_poly.type
_entity_poly.pdbx_seq_one_letter_code
_entity_poly.pdbx_strand_id
1 'polypeptide(L)'
;MIRSLGSAGLALVTLGAGLGLYLVSYSVGAERSGIAKLERQIATDRRDIRALEAELRVRANLPQLERWNASALALGAPKSGQILESEVQLASLVRPHQPGTMPEADVRLASVELPAAPAARDVRVASLDAAPKPTLPVLRERAQPGLFSAGFVAEIDAAADEERTLTRVALR
;
A
#
# COMPACT_ATOMS: atom_id res chain seq x y z
N MET A 1 -25.31 -70.28 25.37
CA MET A 1 -25.80 -68.88 25.36
C MET A 1 -24.94 -67.91 26.19
N ILE A 2 -24.30 -68.33 27.29
CA ILE A 2 -23.51 -67.41 28.16
C ILE A 2 -22.22 -66.87 27.49
N ARG A 3 -21.57 -67.67 26.61
CA ARG A 3 -20.35 -67.26 25.89
C ARG A 3 -20.56 -66.16 24.84
N SER A 4 -21.72 -66.11 24.18
CA SER A 4 -22.02 -65.09 23.16
C SER A 4 -22.31 -63.72 23.75
N LEU A 5 -22.79 -63.68 25.00
CA LEU A 5 -23.03 -62.44 25.74
C LEU A 5 -21.70 -61.75 26.12
N GLY A 6 -20.69 -62.54 26.49
CA GLY A 6 -19.33 -62.05 26.77
C GLY A 6 -18.62 -61.48 25.53
N SER A 7 -18.72 -62.17 24.38
CA SER A 7 -18.15 -61.67 23.13
C SER A 7 -18.86 -60.42 22.59
N ALA A 8 -20.18 -60.29 22.82
CA ALA A 8 -20.93 -59.10 22.45
C ALA A 8 -20.50 -57.87 23.26
N GLY A 9 -20.23 -58.03 24.55
CA GLY A 9 -19.69 -56.94 25.39
C GLY A 9 -18.32 -56.45 24.92
N LEU A 10 -17.42 -57.38 24.56
CA LEU A 10 -16.09 -57.05 24.06
C LEU A 10 -16.16 -56.34 22.68
N ALA A 11 -17.07 -56.77 21.81
CA ALA A 11 -17.34 -56.10 20.53
C ALA A 11 -17.86 -54.66 20.74
N LEU A 12 -18.73 -54.42 21.71
CA LEU A 12 -19.24 -53.09 22.00
C LEU A 12 -18.15 -52.15 22.54
N VAL A 13 -17.29 -52.65 23.44
CA VAL A 13 -16.17 -51.89 24.01
C VAL A 13 -15.15 -51.53 22.94
N THR A 14 -14.81 -52.47 22.05
CA THR A 14 -13.86 -52.22 20.95
C THR A 14 -14.41 -51.24 19.92
N LEU A 15 -15.70 -51.35 19.57
CA LEU A 15 -16.37 -50.38 18.70
C LEU A 15 -16.40 -48.98 19.34
N GLY A 16 -16.75 -48.89 20.62
CA GLY A 16 -16.77 -47.62 21.36
C GLY A 16 -15.38 -46.98 21.46
N ALA A 17 -14.35 -47.78 21.75
CA ALA A 17 -12.98 -47.31 21.76
C ALA A 17 -12.53 -46.82 20.38
N GLY A 18 -12.84 -47.57 19.31
CA GLY A 18 -12.55 -47.18 17.94
C GLY A 18 -13.22 -45.86 17.55
N LEU A 19 -14.49 -45.68 17.92
CA LEU A 19 -15.22 -44.44 17.67
C LEU A 19 -14.66 -43.26 18.47
N GLY A 20 -14.27 -43.47 19.73
CA GLY A 20 -13.64 -42.45 20.56
C GLY A 20 -12.31 -41.97 19.97
N LEU A 21 -11.44 -42.91 19.58
CA LEU A 21 -10.16 -42.60 18.91
C LEU A 21 -10.36 -41.85 17.59
N TYR A 22 -11.41 -42.18 16.84
CA TYR A 22 -11.77 -41.49 15.60
C TYR A 22 -12.17 -40.03 15.85
N LEU A 23 -13.05 -39.78 16.82
CA LEU A 23 -13.51 -38.42 17.15
C LEU A 23 -12.38 -37.53 17.66
N VAL A 24 -11.48 -38.08 18.48
CA VAL A 24 -10.29 -37.35 18.95
C VAL A 24 -9.33 -37.04 17.79
N SER A 25 -9.11 -37.97 16.87
CA SER A 25 -8.27 -37.72 15.68
C SER A 25 -8.88 -36.65 14.77
N TYR A 26 -10.22 -36.68 14.63
CA TYR A 26 -10.97 -35.69 13.87
C TYR A 26 -10.90 -34.30 14.51
N SER A 27 -11.03 -34.18 15.83
CA SER A 27 -10.95 -32.88 16.52
C SER A 27 -9.57 -32.24 16.37
N VAL A 28 -8.50 -33.02 16.45
CA VAL A 28 -7.13 -32.53 16.20
C VAL A 28 -6.98 -32.02 14.75
N GLY A 29 -7.59 -32.70 13.78
CA GLY A 29 -7.62 -32.25 12.39
C GLY A 29 -8.34 -30.91 12.24
N ALA A 30 -9.49 -30.76 12.89
CA ALA A 30 -10.27 -29.53 12.90
C ALA A 30 -9.49 -28.37 13.54
N GLU A 31 -8.85 -28.60 14.69
CA GLU A 31 -8.02 -27.60 15.37
C GLU A 31 -6.83 -27.15 14.53
N ARG A 32 -6.10 -28.09 13.90
CA ARG A 32 -5.00 -27.77 12.99
C ARG A 32 -5.46 -26.92 11.81
N SER A 33 -6.63 -27.21 11.26
CA SER A 33 -7.23 -26.40 10.19
C SER A 33 -7.59 -24.98 10.66
N GLY A 34 -8.05 -24.85 11.91
CA GLY A 34 -8.34 -23.56 12.55
C GLY A 34 -7.08 -22.72 12.73
N ILE A 35 -6.00 -23.32 13.22
CA ILE A 35 -4.69 -22.66 13.36
C ILE A 35 -4.18 -22.18 12.01
N ALA A 36 -4.19 -23.05 10.99
CA ALA A 36 -3.74 -22.69 9.65
C ALA A 36 -4.55 -21.53 9.04
N LYS A 37 -5.86 -21.43 9.36
CA LYS A 37 -6.69 -20.29 8.95
C LYS A 37 -6.26 -19.01 9.67
N LEU A 38 -6.06 -19.06 10.98
CA LEU A 38 -5.63 -17.91 11.78
C LEU A 38 -4.24 -17.40 11.35
N GLU A 39 -3.30 -18.29 11.07
CA GLU A 39 -1.97 -17.93 10.57
C GLU A 39 -2.04 -17.15 9.25
N ARG A 40 -2.91 -17.58 8.32
CA ARG A 40 -3.15 -16.85 7.05
C ARG A 40 -3.77 -15.49 7.29
N GLN A 41 -4.68 -15.37 8.26
CA GLN A 41 -5.27 -14.10 8.65
C GLN A 41 -4.21 -13.16 9.22
N ILE A 42 -3.42 -13.61 10.20
CA ILE A 42 -2.30 -12.84 10.77
C ILE A 42 -1.33 -12.40 9.67
N ALA A 43 -1.00 -13.26 8.72
CA ALA A 43 -0.12 -12.91 7.61
C ALA A 43 -0.71 -11.84 6.67
N THR A 44 -2.04 -11.76 6.57
CA THR A 44 -2.76 -10.74 5.81
C THR A 44 -2.84 -9.44 6.59
N ASP A 45 -3.27 -9.50 7.85
CA ASP A 45 -3.35 -8.33 8.74
C ASP A 45 -1.99 -7.63 8.87
N ARG A 46 -0.89 -8.40 8.98
CA ARG A 46 0.48 -7.84 9.00
C ARG A 46 0.86 -7.13 7.71
N ARG A 47 0.34 -7.56 6.55
CA ARG A 47 0.58 -6.88 5.27
C ARG A 47 -0.20 -5.57 5.23
N ASP A 48 -1.44 -5.58 5.72
CA ASP A 48 -2.30 -4.40 5.74
C ASP A 48 -1.76 -3.35 6.70
N ILE A 49 -1.30 -3.75 7.90
CA ILE A 49 -0.63 -2.85 8.85
C ILE A 49 0.58 -2.16 8.19
N ARG A 50 1.44 -2.92 7.50
CA ARG A 50 2.60 -2.33 6.81
C ARG A 50 2.17 -1.35 5.71
N ALA A 51 1.08 -1.62 5.01
CA ALA A 51 0.55 -0.70 4.00
C ALA A 51 0.02 0.60 4.64
N LEU A 52 -0.75 0.47 5.72
CA LEU A 52 -1.29 1.60 6.48
C LEU A 52 -0.16 2.46 7.09
N GLU A 53 0.87 1.83 7.65
CA GLU A 53 2.04 2.54 8.19
C GLU A 53 2.81 3.28 7.09
N ALA A 54 2.91 2.73 5.89
CA ALA A 54 3.55 3.39 4.77
C ALA A 54 2.77 4.64 4.33
N GLU A 55 1.44 4.55 4.24
CA GLU A 55 0.58 5.71 3.94
C GLU A 55 0.68 6.77 5.03
N LEU A 56 0.61 6.36 6.30
CA LEU A 56 0.68 7.27 7.44
C LEU A 56 2.05 7.96 7.51
N ARG A 57 3.15 7.25 7.22
CA ARG A 57 4.49 7.83 7.16
C ARG A 57 4.57 8.96 6.14
N VAL A 58 3.99 8.76 4.95
CA VAL A 58 3.95 9.81 3.92
C VAL A 58 3.14 11.01 4.41
N ARG A 59 1.95 10.78 4.98
CA ARG A 59 1.09 11.86 5.48
C ARG A 59 1.72 12.63 6.65
N ALA A 60 2.40 11.94 7.55
CA ALA A 60 3.10 12.55 8.69
C ALA A 60 4.38 13.30 8.29
N ASN A 61 4.95 13.01 7.10
CA ASN A 61 6.15 13.68 6.61
C ASN A 61 5.85 15.05 5.97
N LEU A 62 4.63 15.32 5.52
CA LEU A 62 4.28 16.60 4.85
C LEU A 62 4.55 17.84 5.72
N PRO A 63 4.18 17.89 7.01
CA PRO A 63 4.47 19.05 7.85
C PRO A 63 5.97 19.22 8.14
N GLN A 64 6.74 18.13 8.08
CA GLN A 64 8.21 18.19 8.23
C GLN A 64 8.86 18.78 6.99
N LEU A 65 8.43 18.35 5.81
CA LEU A 65 8.87 18.92 4.54
C LEU A 65 8.51 20.41 4.46
N GLU A 66 7.33 20.81 4.92
CA GLU A 66 6.94 22.21 4.96
C GLU A 66 7.84 23.04 5.87
N ARG A 67 8.18 22.52 7.07
CA ARG A 67 9.14 23.18 7.96
C ARG A 67 10.53 23.31 7.32
N TRP A 68 11.04 22.27 6.68
CA TRP A 68 12.33 22.32 5.99
C TRP A 68 12.31 23.24 4.78
N ASN A 69 11.18 23.28 4.07
CA ASN A 69 10.98 24.18 2.95
C ASN A 69 11.05 25.65 3.43
N ALA A 70 10.35 25.95 4.52
CA ALA A 70 10.34 27.29 5.12
C ALA A 70 11.70 27.68 5.74
N SER A 71 12.46 26.73 6.31
CA SER A 71 13.68 27.04 7.06
C SER A 71 14.95 27.06 6.21
N ALA A 72 15.05 26.24 5.17
CA ALA A 72 16.32 25.99 4.49
C ALA A 72 16.22 25.86 2.97
N LEU A 73 15.14 25.28 2.44
CA LEU A 73 15.09 24.94 1.00
C LEU A 73 14.48 26.04 0.13
N ALA A 74 13.59 26.89 0.69
CA ALA A 74 12.92 28.00 -0.01
C ALA A 74 12.35 27.62 -1.39
N LEU A 75 11.89 26.38 -1.54
CA LEU A 75 11.33 25.85 -2.78
C LEU A 75 9.94 26.45 -2.97
N GLY A 76 9.82 27.29 -3.98
CA GLY A 76 8.56 27.74 -4.55
C GLY A 76 8.44 27.25 -5.99
N ALA A 77 7.22 27.22 -6.52
CA ALA A 77 7.05 26.97 -7.95
C ALA A 77 7.80 28.07 -8.74
N PRO A 78 8.54 27.70 -9.82
CA PRO A 78 9.24 28.67 -10.64
C PRO A 78 8.24 29.70 -11.19
N LYS A 79 8.64 30.97 -11.16
CA LYS A 79 7.81 32.06 -11.71
C LYS A 79 7.77 31.91 -13.23
N SER A 80 6.65 32.27 -13.87
CA SER A 80 6.51 32.17 -15.33
C SER A 80 7.64 32.86 -16.09
N GLY A 81 8.11 34.03 -15.61
CA GLY A 81 9.25 34.73 -16.20
C GLY A 81 10.63 34.08 -16.00
N GLN A 82 10.73 33.00 -15.22
CA GLN A 82 11.95 32.18 -15.07
C GLN A 82 11.96 30.96 -16.00
N ILE A 83 10.83 30.70 -16.69
CA ILE A 83 10.72 29.62 -17.68
C ILE A 83 10.79 30.26 -19.06
N LEU A 84 11.69 29.74 -19.90
CA LEU A 84 11.81 30.17 -21.29
C LEU A 84 10.70 29.49 -22.09
N GLU A 85 9.98 30.28 -22.89
CA GLU A 85 8.79 29.83 -23.62
C GLU A 85 9.14 29.20 -24.98
N SER A 86 10.35 29.44 -25.48
CA SER A 86 10.80 28.89 -26.76
C SER A 86 12.31 28.63 -26.82
N GLU A 87 12.70 27.71 -27.69
CA GLU A 87 14.11 27.44 -28.01
C GLU A 87 14.83 28.66 -28.62
N VAL A 88 14.09 29.55 -29.28
CA VAL A 88 14.63 30.81 -29.81
C VAL A 88 15.00 31.78 -28.68
N GLN A 89 14.17 31.86 -27.62
CA GLN A 89 14.52 32.61 -26.40
C GLN A 89 15.76 32.03 -25.72
N LEU A 90 15.90 30.70 -25.67
CA LEU A 90 17.10 30.05 -25.16
C LEU A 90 18.34 30.37 -26.02
N ALA A 91 18.22 30.30 -27.34
CA ALA A 91 19.31 30.63 -28.27
C ALA A 91 19.79 32.09 -28.13
N SER A 92 18.88 33.01 -27.77
CA SER A 92 19.23 34.41 -27.52
C SER A 92 20.09 34.64 -26.28
N LEU A 93 20.06 33.70 -25.32
CA LEU A 93 20.89 33.73 -24.10
C LEU A 93 22.30 33.16 -24.34
N VAL A 94 22.50 32.41 -25.42
CA VAL A 94 23.80 31.88 -25.82
C VAL A 94 24.56 32.99 -26.54
N ARG A 95 25.59 33.56 -25.88
CA ARG A 95 26.49 34.51 -26.53
C ARG A 95 27.22 33.81 -27.69
N PRO A 96 27.21 34.36 -28.92
CA PRO A 96 27.95 33.77 -30.03
C PRO A 96 29.43 33.68 -29.65
N HIS A 97 29.96 32.46 -29.59
CA HIS A 97 31.39 32.25 -29.45
C HIS A 97 32.07 32.69 -30.75
N GLN A 98 33.08 33.55 -30.63
CA GLN A 98 33.96 33.88 -31.72
C GLN A 98 34.94 32.71 -31.90
N PRO A 99 35.08 32.12 -33.10
CA PRO A 99 36.02 31.03 -33.32
C PRO A 99 37.44 31.52 -33.03
N GLY A 100 38.05 31.04 -31.95
CA GLY A 100 39.43 31.38 -31.56
C GLY A 100 39.60 31.93 -30.13
N THR A 101 38.54 32.31 -29.45
CA THR A 101 38.57 32.69 -28.04
C THR A 101 37.78 31.67 -27.23
N MET A 102 38.45 30.83 -26.44
CA MET A 102 37.76 30.15 -25.33
C MET A 102 37.35 31.26 -24.36
N PRO A 103 36.06 31.51 -24.14
CA PRO A 103 35.67 32.36 -23.04
C PRO A 103 35.98 31.57 -21.78
N GLU A 104 36.77 32.18 -20.90
CA GLU A 104 36.78 31.81 -19.49
C GLU A 104 35.32 31.78 -19.05
N ALA A 105 34.81 30.57 -18.81
CA ALA A 105 33.41 30.37 -18.44
C ALA A 105 33.24 31.03 -17.08
N ASP A 106 32.79 32.29 -17.08
CA ASP A 106 32.40 33.02 -15.89
C ASP A 106 31.14 32.33 -15.36
N VAL A 107 31.35 31.25 -14.59
CA VAL A 107 30.31 30.51 -13.89
C VAL A 107 29.73 31.46 -12.85
N ARG A 108 28.75 32.26 -13.27
CA ARG A 108 27.99 33.11 -12.37
C ARG A 108 26.99 32.25 -11.63
N LEU A 109 27.34 31.93 -10.38
CA LEU A 109 26.43 31.33 -9.43
C LEU A 109 25.23 32.27 -9.25
N ALA A 110 24.02 31.77 -9.47
CA ALA A 110 22.80 32.51 -9.20
C ALA A 110 22.67 32.74 -7.68
N SER A 111 23.06 33.92 -7.21
CA SER A 111 22.84 34.36 -5.84
C SER A 111 21.47 35.03 -5.75
N VAL A 112 20.58 34.44 -4.96
CA VAL A 112 19.32 35.06 -4.54
C VAL A 112 19.60 35.87 -3.27
N GLU A 113 19.24 37.15 -3.25
CA GLU A 113 19.35 37.99 -2.06
C GLU A 113 18.21 37.60 -1.10
N LEU A 114 18.52 36.80 -0.08
CA LEU A 114 17.59 36.48 0.99
C LEU A 114 17.49 37.70 1.93
N PRO A 115 16.28 38.17 2.31
CA PRO A 115 16.15 39.18 3.35
C PRO A 115 16.84 38.69 4.63
N ALA A 116 17.54 39.61 5.30
CA ALA A 116 18.49 39.32 6.37
C ALA A 116 18.00 38.22 7.33
N ALA A 117 18.70 37.09 7.33
CA ALA A 117 18.44 35.98 8.24
C ALA A 117 18.67 36.43 9.69
N PRO A 118 17.78 36.08 10.64
CA PRO A 118 18.09 36.22 12.05
C PRO A 118 19.34 35.38 12.39
N ALA A 119 20.16 35.92 13.30
CA ALA A 119 21.50 35.44 13.65
C ALA A 119 21.66 33.91 13.62
N ALA A 120 22.72 33.46 12.94
CA ALA A 120 23.08 32.06 12.80
C ALA A 120 23.14 31.35 14.16
N ARG A 121 22.22 30.39 14.35
CA ARG A 121 22.36 29.35 15.37
C ARG A 121 23.09 28.17 14.73
N ASP A 122 24.05 27.60 15.44
CA ASP A 122 24.82 26.44 15.01
C ASP A 122 23.89 25.30 14.58
N VAL A 123 23.77 25.10 13.27
CA VAL A 123 23.04 23.98 12.68
C VAL A 123 23.98 22.78 12.68
N ARG A 124 23.80 21.89 13.66
CA ARG A 124 24.45 20.57 13.64
C ARG A 124 23.77 19.72 12.58
N VAL A 125 24.40 19.59 11.42
CA VAL A 125 23.93 18.71 10.34
C VAL A 125 24.06 17.26 10.83
N ALA A 126 22.93 16.58 11.03
CA ALA A 126 22.93 15.14 11.25
C ALA A 126 23.26 14.45 9.93
N SER A 127 24.44 13.84 9.85
CA SER A 127 24.79 12.93 8.75
C SER A 127 23.88 11.71 8.82
N LEU A 128 22.94 11.60 7.89
CA LEU A 128 22.20 10.36 7.66
C LEU A 128 23.08 9.48 6.78
N ASP A 129 23.68 8.44 7.38
CA ASP A 129 24.31 7.37 6.62
C ASP A 129 23.35 6.88 5.53
N ALA A 130 23.89 6.70 4.33
CA ALA A 130 23.12 6.32 3.15
C ALA A 130 22.47 4.95 3.37
N ALA A 131 21.20 4.97 3.79
CA ALA A 131 20.39 3.77 3.85
C ALA A 131 20.25 3.19 2.42
N PRO A 132 20.39 1.86 2.24
CA PRO A 132 20.30 1.23 0.93
C PRO A 132 18.94 1.54 0.30
N LYS A 133 18.97 1.97 -0.97
CA LYS A 133 17.78 2.31 -1.77
C LYS A 133 16.76 1.16 -1.68
N PRO A 134 15.56 1.40 -1.12
CA PRO A 134 14.52 0.38 -1.13
C PRO A 134 14.05 0.17 -2.57
N THR A 135 14.18 -1.06 -3.06
CA THR A 135 13.56 -1.47 -4.32
C THR A 135 12.05 -1.48 -4.10
N LEU A 136 11.35 -0.53 -4.70
CA LEU A 136 9.89 -0.43 -4.60
C LEU A 136 9.26 -1.65 -5.29
N PRO A 137 8.39 -2.42 -4.62
CA PRO A 137 7.65 -3.48 -5.27
C PRO A 137 6.71 -2.87 -6.31
N VAL A 138 6.72 -3.41 -7.53
CA VAL A 138 5.74 -3.07 -8.57
C VAL A 138 4.36 -3.46 -8.05
N LEU A 139 3.57 -2.46 -7.64
CA LEU A 139 2.16 -2.63 -7.29
C LEU A 139 1.40 -2.97 -8.58
N ARG A 140 1.18 -4.26 -8.82
CA ARG A 140 0.18 -4.70 -9.80
C ARG A 140 -1.19 -4.44 -9.19
N GLU A 141 -1.91 -3.48 -9.76
CA GLU A 141 -3.31 -3.22 -9.44
C GLU A 141 -4.10 -4.53 -9.56
N ARG A 142 -4.60 -4.99 -8.42
CA ARG A 142 -5.47 -6.16 -8.37
C ARG A 142 -6.87 -5.64 -8.61
N ALA A 143 -7.41 -5.86 -9.81
CA ALA A 143 -8.84 -5.72 -10.07
C ALA A 143 -9.59 -6.76 -9.23
N GLN A 144 -9.79 -6.46 -7.96
CA GLN A 144 -10.78 -7.15 -7.13
C GLN A 144 -12.11 -6.49 -7.46
N PRO A 145 -13.10 -7.22 -8.00
CA PRO A 145 -14.45 -6.71 -8.06
C PRO A 145 -14.94 -6.63 -6.60
N GLY A 146 -14.72 -5.47 -5.99
CA GLY A 146 -15.28 -5.19 -4.68
C GLY A 146 -16.81 -5.14 -4.76
N LEU A 147 -17.44 -5.09 -3.59
CA LEU A 147 -18.89 -4.95 -3.36
C LEU A 147 -19.56 -3.72 -4.03
N PHE A 148 -18.82 -2.96 -4.84
CA PHE A 148 -19.29 -1.81 -5.60
C PHE A 148 -18.81 -1.83 -7.06
N SER A 149 -18.41 -3.00 -7.58
CA SER A 149 -18.11 -3.12 -9.01
C SER A 149 -19.38 -3.00 -9.84
N ALA A 150 -19.25 -2.44 -11.06
CA ALA A 150 -20.37 -2.31 -11.98
C ALA A 150 -21.09 -3.65 -12.25
N GLY A 151 -20.38 -4.78 -12.17
CA GLY A 151 -20.96 -6.11 -12.28
C GLY A 151 -21.83 -6.52 -11.08
N PHE A 152 -21.42 -6.18 -9.86
CA PHE A 152 -22.17 -6.51 -8.65
C PHE A 152 -23.45 -5.68 -8.51
N VAL A 153 -23.41 -4.41 -8.93
CA VAL A 153 -24.62 -3.55 -8.95
C VAL A 153 -25.61 -4.07 -10.00
N ALA A 154 -25.14 -4.49 -11.17
CA ALA A 154 -25.99 -5.08 -12.21
C ALA A 154 -26.65 -6.40 -11.76
N GLU A 155 -25.97 -7.20 -10.93
CA GLU A 155 -26.51 -8.44 -10.37
C GLU A 155 -27.61 -8.20 -9.33
N ILE A 156 -27.46 -7.16 -8.49
CA ILE A 156 -28.50 -6.76 -7.54
C ILE A 156 -29.73 -6.19 -8.26
N ASP A 157 -29.52 -5.33 -9.26
CA ASP A 157 -30.63 -4.74 -10.03
C ASP A 157 -31.40 -5.82 -10.82
N ALA A 158 -30.69 -6.81 -11.37
CA ALA A 158 -31.33 -7.95 -12.04
C ALA A 158 -32.18 -8.82 -11.09
N ALA A 159 -31.68 -9.09 -9.88
CA ALA A 159 -32.43 -9.83 -8.87
C ALA A 159 -33.68 -9.07 -8.38
N ALA A 160 -33.60 -7.73 -8.29
CA ALA A 160 -34.72 -6.88 -7.91
C ALA A 160 -35.81 -6.81 -8.99
N ASP A 161 -35.44 -6.87 -10.27
CA ASP A 161 -36.40 -6.92 -11.37
C ASP A 161 -37.11 -8.28 -11.46
N GLU A 162 -36.42 -9.39 -11.19
CA GLU A 162 -37.03 -10.72 -11.15
C GLU A 162 -38.14 -10.80 -10.08
N GLU A 163 -37.90 -10.25 -8.88
CA GLU A 163 -38.87 -10.20 -7.79
C GLU A 163 -40.11 -9.34 -8.14
N ARG A 164 -39.90 -8.21 -8.83
CA ARG A 164 -41.01 -7.37 -9.34
C ARG A 164 -41.83 -8.06 -10.41
N THR A 165 -41.19 -8.88 -11.23
CA THR A 165 -41.88 -9.60 -12.31
C THR A 165 -42.76 -10.72 -11.76
N LEU A 166 -42.26 -11.46 -10.75
CA LEU A 166 -43.03 -12.48 -10.03
C LEU A 166 -44.23 -11.88 -9.28
N THR A 167 -44.03 -10.72 -8.65
CA THR A 167 -45.10 -10.01 -7.93
C THR A 167 -46.21 -9.52 -8.88
N ARG A 168 -45.87 -9.13 -10.13
CA ARG A 168 -46.86 -8.76 -11.16
C ARG A 168 -47.62 -9.95 -11.75
N VAL A 169 -46.99 -11.12 -11.84
CA VAL A 169 -47.64 -12.34 -12.35
C VAL A 169 -48.59 -12.96 -11.32
N ALA A 170 -48.29 -12.83 -10.02
CA ALA A 170 -49.15 -13.34 -8.94
C ALA A 170 -50.41 -12.52 -8.67
N LEU A 171 -50.54 -11.32 -9.26
CA LEU A 171 -51.65 -10.38 -9.08
C LEU A 171 -52.63 -10.36 -10.27
N ARG A 172 -52.54 -11.35 -11.17
CA ARG A 172 -53.43 -11.54 -12.32
C ARG A 172 -54.12 -12.90 -12.25
#